data_AF-A0A6N8VR61-F1
#
_entry.id   AF-A0A6N8VR61-F1
#
_cell.length_a   1.000
_cell.length_b   1.000
_cell.length_c   1.000
_cell.angle_alpha   90.00
_cell.angle_beta   90.00
_cell.angle_gamma   90.00
#
_symmetry.space_group_name_H-M   'P 1'
#
loop_
_entity.id
_entity.type
_entity.pdbx_description
1 polymer ?
#
loop_
_entity_poly.entity_id
_entity_poly.type
_entity_poly.pdbx_seq_one_letter_code
_entity_poly.pdbx_strand_id
1 'polypeptide(L)'
;KQKEGDSRTPEGLYYINGRNPNSRFFRSLRISFPNEIDKLIAKSKGDSPGGDIVIHGEPNDPIKRRNLKKDWTQGCIALSDEDMYLVWRLVEEGIPILIKP
;
A
#
# COMPACT_ATOMS: atom_id res chain seq x y z
N LYS A 1 5.31 8.56 2.98
CA LYS A 1 5.68 8.75 1.57
C LYS A 1 5.64 10.23 1.25
N GLN A 2 6.74 10.79 0.78
CA GLN A 2 6.86 12.22 0.49
C GLN A 2 7.26 12.49 -0.97
N LYS A 3 7.89 11.51 -1.61
CA LYS A 3 8.20 11.53 -3.04
C LYS A 3 8.26 10.14 -3.65
N GLU A 4 8.18 10.06 -4.96
CA GLU A 4 8.42 8.83 -5.71
C GLU A 4 9.83 8.29 -5.44
N GLY A 5 9.97 6.96 -5.32
CA GLY A 5 11.25 6.30 -5.06
C GLY A 5 11.82 6.44 -3.63
N ASP A 6 11.10 7.07 -2.69
CA ASP A 6 11.58 7.20 -1.29
C ASP A 6 11.42 5.94 -0.43
N SER A 7 10.84 4.87 -0.98
CA SER A 7 10.53 3.61 -0.29
C SER A 7 9.77 3.75 1.03
N ARG A 8 9.06 4.86 1.24
CA ARG A 8 8.28 5.10 2.46
C ARG A 8 6.82 4.76 2.26
N THR A 9 6.21 4.15 3.27
CA THR A 9 4.75 4.05 3.38
C THR A 9 4.17 5.44 3.69
N PRO A 10 3.06 5.86 3.07
CA PRO A 10 2.36 7.09 3.47
C PRO A 10 1.78 6.98 4.88
N GLU A 11 1.82 8.08 5.62
CA GLU A 11 1.23 8.19 6.95
C GLU A 11 0.07 9.19 6.86
N GLY A 12 -1.04 8.90 7.55
CA GLY A 12 -2.23 9.73 7.52
C GLY A 12 -3.51 8.97 7.23
N LEU A 13 -4.56 9.73 6.94
CA LEU A 13 -5.90 9.21 6.66
C LEU A 13 -6.10 8.98 5.16
N TYR A 14 -6.52 7.77 4.81
CA TYR A 14 -6.81 7.35 3.45
C TYR A 14 -8.11 6.54 3.42
N TYR A 15 -8.57 6.14 2.24
CA TYR A 15 -9.65 5.18 2.07
C TYR A 15 -9.26 4.10 1.07
N ILE A 16 -9.87 2.92 1.18
CA ILE A 16 -9.75 1.88 0.16
C ILE A 16 -10.49 2.34 -1.10
N ASN A 17 -9.84 2.34 -2.26
CA ASN A 17 -10.43 2.80 -3.52
C ASN A 17 -10.27 1.81 -4.68
N GLY A 18 -9.87 0.57 -4.38
CA GLY A 18 -9.78 -0.47 -5.37
C GLY A 18 -9.46 -1.83 -4.76
N ARG A 19 -10.00 -2.87 -5.36
CA ARG A 19 -9.78 -4.26 -4.97
C ARG A 19 -9.22 -5.06 -6.14
N ASN A 20 -8.18 -5.84 -5.92
CA ASN A 20 -7.63 -6.72 -6.94
C ASN A 20 -7.39 -8.15 -6.39
N PRO A 21 -8.28 -9.11 -6.68
CA PRO A 21 -8.10 -10.50 -6.29
C PRO A 21 -7.03 -11.23 -7.12
N ASN A 22 -6.69 -10.72 -8.31
CA ASN A 22 -5.78 -11.34 -9.28
C ASN A 22 -4.40 -10.64 -9.30
N SER A 23 -3.96 -10.12 -8.16
CA SER A 23 -2.68 -9.41 -8.06
C SER A 23 -1.50 -10.39 -8.13
N ARG A 24 -0.27 -9.87 -8.30
CA ARG A 24 0.97 -10.66 -8.19
C ARG A 24 1.29 -11.13 -6.75
N PHE A 25 0.52 -10.64 -5.78
CA PHE A 25 0.53 -11.00 -4.37
C PHE A 25 -0.80 -11.68 -4.00
N PHE A 26 -0.87 -12.24 -2.79
CA PHE A 26 -2.12 -12.77 -2.26
C PHE A 26 -3.10 -11.62 -1.98
N ARG A 27 -3.93 -11.30 -2.98
CA ARG A 27 -4.89 -10.18 -3.01
C ARG A 27 -4.23 -8.82 -2.76
N SER A 28 -4.87 -7.74 -3.23
CA SER A 28 -4.41 -6.40 -2.88
C SER A 28 -5.55 -5.40 -2.84
N LEU A 29 -5.47 -4.47 -1.91
CA LEU A 29 -6.37 -3.32 -1.75
C LEU A 29 -5.59 -2.04 -2.05
N ARG A 30 -6.06 -1.24 -3.00
CA ARG A 30 -5.48 0.07 -3.30
C ARG A 30 -6.02 1.10 -2.32
N ILE A 31 -5.14 1.98 -1.86
CA ILE A 31 -5.51 3.10 -0.99
C ILE A 31 -5.56 4.39 -1.82
N SER A 32 -6.26 5.41 -1.30
CA SER A 32 -6.42 6.72 -1.91
C SER A 32 -5.17 7.61 -1.85
N PHE A 33 -3.97 7.03 -1.92
CA PHE A 33 -2.72 7.76 -2.03
C PHE A 33 -2.37 8.02 -3.51
N PRO A 34 -1.89 9.21 -3.86
CA PRO A 34 -1.73 10.40 -3.02
C PRO A 34 -3.04 11.16 -2.83
N ASN A 35 -3.28 11.67 -1.61
CA ASN A 35 -4.37 12.62 -1.36
C ASN A 35 -3.93 14.07 -1.70
N GLU A 36 -4.80 15.05 -1.54
CA GLU A 36 -4.49 16.45 -1.88
C GLU A 36 -3.33 17.02 -1.04
N ILE A 37 -3.22 16.63 0.23
CA ILE A 37 -2.11 17.06 1.10
C ILE A 37 -0.79 16.47 0.60
N ASP A 38 -0.76 15.18 0.24
CA ASP A 38 0.42 14.51 -0.32
C ASP A 38 0.91 15.20 -1.60
N LYS A 39 -0.03 15.54 -2.50
CA LYS A 39 0.26 16.25 -3.75
C LYS A 39 0.83 17.64 -3.49
N LEU A 40 0.26 18.38 -2.55
CA LEU A 40 0.73 19.73 -2.19
C LEU A 40 2.14 19.69 -1.60
N ILE A 41 2.44 18.73 -0.71
CA ILE A 41 3.75 18.56 -0.10
C ILE A 41 4.82 18.18 -1.13
N ALA A 42 4.50 17.25 -2.04
CA ALA A 42 5.43 16.87 -3.10
C ALA A 42 5.68 18.06 -4.05
N LYS A 43 4.62 18.75 -4.47
CA LYS A 43 4.71 19.93 -5.33
C LYS A 43 5.52 21.07 -4.70
N SER A 44 5.37 21.33 -3.40
CA SER A 44 6.15 22.39 -2.74
C SER A 44 7.66 22.10 -2.71
N LYS A 45 8.05 20.85 -2.95
CA LYS A 45 9.45 20.40 -3.02
C LYS A 45 9.94 20.20 -4.47
N GLY A 46 9.09 20.41 -5.47
CA GLY A 46 9.40 20.11 -6.87
C GLY A 46 9.43 18.60 -7.19
N ASP A 47 8.87 17.77 -6.32
CA ASP A 47 8.83 16.31 -6.43
C ASP A 47 7.47 15.80 -6.95
N SER A 48 7.44 14.57 -7.47
CA SER A 48 6.22 13.78 -7.67
C SER A 48 5.93 12.96 -6.41
N PRO A 49 4.68 12.89 -5.90
CA PRO A 49 4.34 12.04 -4.76
C PRO A 49 4.43 10.53 -5.10
N GLY A 50 4.41 10.17 -6.39
CA GLY A 50 4.25 8.81 -6.88
C GLY A 50 2.80 8.32 -6.72
N GLY A 51 2.61 7.00 -6.64
CA GLY A 51 1.29 6.38 -6.52
C GLY A 51 1.37 4.89 -6.18
N ASP A 52 0.30 4.16 -6.52
CA ASP A 52 0.21 2.69 -6.45
C ASP A 52 0.52 2.08 -5.08
N ILE A 53 0.17 2.78 -4.00
CA ILE A 53 0.25 2.22 -2.65
C ILE A 53 -0.93 1.25 -2.45
N VAL A 54 -0.57 0.02 -2.12
CA VAL A 54 -1.51 -1.07 -1.89
C VAL A 54 -1.20 -1.76 -0.57
N ILE A 55 -2.25 -2.24 0.09
CA ILE A 55 -2.17 -3.25 1.15
C ILE A 55 -2.28 -4.62 0.46
N HIS A 56 -1.33 -5.51 0.66
CA HIS A 56 -1.31 -6.81 -0.01
C HIS A 56 -0.76 -7.91 0.89
N GLY A 57 -1.07 -9.16 0.56
CA GLY A 57 -0.46 -10.33 1.20
C GLY A 57 0.95 -10.61 0.69
N GLU A 58 1.43 -11.84 0.83
CA GLU A 58 2.75 -12.23 0.39
C GLU A 58 2.82 -12.43 -1.14
N PRO A 59 4.02 -12.46 -1.76
CA PRO A 59 4.17 -12.77 -3.18
C PRO A 59 3.62 -14.15 -3.54
N ASN A 60 2.91 -14.24 -4.67
CA ASN A 60 2.47 -15.53 -5.21
C ASN A 60 3.64 -16.35 -5.80
N ASP A 61 4.75 -15.67 -6.10
CA ASP A 61 6.01 -16.27 -6.55
C ASP A 61 6.72 -16.95 -5.37
N PRO A 62 6.88 -18.29 -5.37
CA PRO A 62 7.46 -19.03 -4.25
C PRO A 62 8.91 -18.65 -3.94
N ILE A 63 9.69 -18.25 -4.96
CA ILE A 63 11.08 -17.86 -4.79
C ILE A 63 11.14 -16.52 -4.05
N LYS A 64 10.28 -15.57 -4.41
CA LYS A 64 10.19 -14.28 -3.72
C LYS A 64 9.69 -14.46 -2.30
N ARG A 65 8.64 -15.28 -2.09
CA ARG A 65 8.08 -15.58 -0.77
C ARG A 65 9.13 -16.17 0.18
N ARG A 66 9.97 -17.09 -0.31
CA ARG A 66 11.04 -17.70 0.52
C ARG A 66 12.19 -16.74 0.86
N ASN A 67 12.35 -15.66 0.09
CA ASN A 67 13.44 -14.69 0.22
C ASN A 67 12.95 -13.31 0.69
N LEU A 68 11.81 -13.24 1.38
CA LEU A 68 11.27 -12.00 1.93
C LEU A 68 12.22 -11.42 2.98
N LYS A 69 12.65 -10.17 2.78
CA LYS A 69 13.35 -9.38 3.79
C LYS A 69 12.33 -8.62 4.64
N LYS A 70 12.72 -8.13 5.82
CA LYS A 70 11.82 -7.41 6.74
C LYS A 70 11.14 -6.19 6.09
N ASP A 71 11.86 -5.42 5.26
CA ASP A 71 11.37 -4.19 4.60
C ASP A 71 11.49 -4.28 3.08
N TRP A 72 10.78 -5.23 2.49
CA TRP A 72 10.93 -5.56 1.07
C TRP A 72 10.07 -4.71 0.12
N THR A 73 9.12 -3.93 0.65
CA THR A 73 8.23 -3.09 -0.16
C THR A 73 8.87 -1.73 -0.47
N GLN A 74 8.34 -1.04 -1.48
CA GLN A 74 8.73 0.34 -1.79
C GLN A 74 7.70 1.35 -1.24
N GLY A 75 7.11 1.03 -0.08
CA GLY A 75 6.06 1.82 0.57
C GLY A 75 4.66 1.22 0.53
N CYS A 76 4.50 0.03 -0.06
CA CYS A 76 3.28 -0.78 0.11
C CYS A 76 3.24 -1.38 1.52
N ILE A 77 2.04 -1.77 1.96
CA ILE A 77 1.84 -2.41 3.26
C ILE A 77 1.68 -3.91 3.03
N ALA A 78 2.66 -4.69 3.46
CA ALA A 78 2.62 -6.14 3.37
C ALA A 78 2.03 -6.75 4.64
N LEU A 79 1.07 -7.66 4.47
CA LEU A 79 0.50 -8.48 5.52
C LEU A 79 0.84 -9.96 5.27
N SER A 80 0.69 -10.80 6.30
CA SER A 80 0.61 -12.25 6.07
C SER A 80 -0.61 -12.57 5.21
N ASP A 81 -0.60 -13.70 4.50
CA ASP A 81 -1.76 -14.13 3.71
C ASP A 81 -3.00 -14.33 4.59
N GLU A 82 -2.81 -14.76 5.84
CA GLU A 82 -3.89 -14.93 6.83
C GLU A 82 -4.52 -13.59 7.24
N ASP A 83 -3.70 -12.61 7.63
CA ASP A 83 -4.18 -11.26 7.99
C ASP A 83 -4.81 -10.58 6.77
N MET A 84 -4.20 -10.72 5.59
CA MET A 84 -4.73 -10.17 4.36
C MET A 84 -6.09 -10.80 4.00
N TYR A 85 -6.27 -12.09 4.26
CA TYR A 85 -7.56 -12.76 4.06
C TYR A 85 -8.64 -12.17 4.99
N LEU A 86 -8.33 -11.95 6.26
CA LEU A 86 -9.24 -11.32 7.22
C LEU A 86 -9.61 -9.90 6.80
N VAL A 87 -8.61 -9.06 6.52
CA VAL A 87 -8.81 -7.69 6.04
C VAL A 87 -9.64 -7.68 4.77
N TRP A 88 -9.33 -8.55 3.79
CA TRP A 88 -10.09 -8.65 2.55
C TRP A 88 -11.57 -8.97 2.80
N ARG A 89 -11.89 -9.84 3.76
CA ARG A 89 -13.28 -10.21 4.04
C ARG A 89 -14.07 -9.13 4.76
N LEU A 90 -13.40 -8.30 5.55
CA LEU A 90 -14.03 -7.33 6.44
C LEU A 90 -14.09 -5.91 5.87
N VAL A 91 -13.21 -5.60 4.92
CA VAL A 91 -13.05 -4.24 4.39
C VAL A 91 -13.64 -4.15 2.98
N GLU A 92 -14.37 -3.07 2.72
CA GLU A 92 -14.94 -2.69 1.42
C GLU A 92 -14.31 -1.41 0.87
N GLU A 93 -14.59 -1.08 -0.39
CA GLU A 93 -14.20 0.22 -0.95
C GLU A 93 -14.93 1.36 -0.21
N GLY A 94 -14.25 2.49 -0.05
CA GLY A 94 -14.73 3.64 0.72
C GLY A 94 -14.43 3.57 2.22
N ILE A 95 -13.99 2.43 2.76
CA ILE A 95 -13.65 2.32 4.18
C ILE A 95 -12.41 3.17 4.49
N PRO A 96 -12.47 4.04 5.52
CA PRO A 96 -11.33 4.83 5.95
C PRO A 96 -10.28 3.95 6.64
N ILE A 97 -9.02 4.26 6.39
CA ILE A 97 -7.86 3.67 7.05
C ILE A 97 -6.97 4.79 7.61
N LEU A 98 -6.32 4.49 8.72
CA LEU A 98 -5.33 5.37 9.34
C LEU A 98 -3.99 4.65 9.38
N ILE A 99 -2.99 5.20 8.69
CA ILE A 99 -1.63 4.67 8.69
C ILE A 99 -0.79 5.51 9.66
N LYS A 100 -0.10 4.85 10.58
CA LYS A 100 0.75 5.44 11.63
C LYS A 100 2.16 4.85 11.59
N PRO A 101 3.16 5.51 12.24
CA PRO A 101 4.50 4.97 12.44
C PRO A 101 4.53 3.62 13.15
#